data_AF-A0A8S3J4Z3-F1
#
_entry.id   AF-A0A8S3J4Z3-F1
#
_cell.length_a   1.000
_cell.length_b   1.000
_cell.length_c   1.000
_cell.angle_alpha   90.00
_cell.angle_beta   90.00
_cell.angle_gamma   90.00
#
_symmetry.space_group_name_H-M   'P 1'
#
loop_
_entity.id
_entity.type
_entity.pdbx_description
1 polymer ?
#
loop_
_entity_poly.entity_id
_entity_poly.type
_entity_poly.pdbx_seq_one_letter_code
_entity_poly.pdbx_strand_id
1 'polypeptide(L)'
;DINYFDTNPAGILNRKLFDNINIINKGIGFELSALIGTISCSIISIIVCFFISWKLTSVMICTIPFVFLGLQIFSKMTNNEAQNELISYSKAGQIVQEVFSSIRTVLSLNGGNFELERYKRSLLDTAMSSIRKGAIFGLFIGWLIFISYIVNSVGFIFSSIILYNDNELNISDILV
;
A
#
# COMPACT_ATOMS: atom_id res chain seq x y z
N ASP A 1 33.75 19.10 19.44
CA ASP A 1 32.71 18.67 20.39
C ASP A 1 31.69 19.74 20.76
N ILE A 2 32.06 20.97 21.15
CA ILE A 2 31.07 22.03 21.45
C ILE A 2 30.23 22.43 20.20
N ASN A 3 30.88 22.52 19.03
CA ASN A 3 30.28 22.96 17.77
C ASN A 3 29.16 22.02 17.23
N TYR A 4 29.17 20.74 17.64
CA TYR A 4 28.14 19.76 17.28
C TYR A 4 26.87 19.93 18.12
N PHE A 5 27.01 20.30 19.40
CA PHE A 5 25.89 20.55 20.31
C PHE A 5 25.29 21.95 20.13
N ASP A 6 26.06 22.91 19.60
CA ASP A 6 25.53 24.23 19.19
C ASP A 6 24.61 24.13 17.95
N THR A 7 24.87 23.18 17.06
CA THR A 7 24.06 22.94 15.85
C THR A 7 22.92 21.96 16.07
N ASN A 8 23.00 21.11 17.10
CA ASN A 8 21.97 20.12 17.45
C ASN A 8 21.49 20.31 18.89
N PRO A 9 20.43 21.11 19.10
CA PRO A 9 19.86 21.32 20.42
C PRO A 9 19.51 19.99 21.09
N ALA A 10 19.92 19.81 22.35
CA ALA A 10 19.77 18.56 23.08
C ALA A 10 18.33 18.01 23.07
N GLY A 11 17.32 18.88 23.10
CA GLY A 11 15.90 18.48 23.03
C GLY A 11 15.47 17.89 21.68
N ILE A 12 16.01 18.40 20.56
CA ILE A 12 15.72 17.90 19.21
C ILE A 12 16.44 16.56 19.01
N LEU A 13 17.69 16.47 19.47
CA LEU A 13 18.47 15.24 19.39
C LEU A 13 17.79 14.12 20.19
N ASN A 14 17.32 14.43 21.39
CA ASN A 14 16.65 13.46 22.26
C ASN A 14 15.32 12.99 21.66
N ARG A 15 14.49 13.90 21.14
CA ARG A 15 13.25 13.53 20.42
C ARG A 15 13.55 12.64 19.21
N LYS A 16 14.49 13.04 18.34
CA LYS A 16 14.89 12.22 17.17
C LYS A 16 15.41 10.85 17.58
N LEU A 17 16.21 10.78 18.64
CA LEU A 17 16.73 9.53 19.17
C LEU A 17 15.57 8.62 19.62
N PHE A 18 14.66 9.14 20.44
CA PHE A 18 13.48 8.39 20.89
C PHE A 18 12.59 7.95 19.73
N ASP A 19 12.32 8.83 18.77
CA ASP A 19 11.51 8.51 17.59
C ASP A 19 12.16 7.39 16.76
N ASN A 20 13.47 7.49 16.50
CA ASN A 20 14.22 6.48 15.77
C ASN A 20 14.26 5.14 16.52
N ILE A 21 14.50 5.16 17.83
CA ILE A 21 14.47 3.96 18.66
C ILE A 21 13.10 3.30 18.63
N ASN A 22 12.02 4.08 18.68
CA ASN A 22 10.65 3.57 18.59
C ASN A 22 10.36 2.93 17.23
N ILE A 23 10.82 3.54 16.14
CA ILE A 23 10.68 2.97 14.78
C ILE A 23 11.42 1.63 14.69
N ILE A 24 12.64 1.56 15.21
CA ILE A 24 13.45 0.33 15.21
C ILE A 24 12.79 -0.76 16.06
N ASN A 25 12.35 -0.42 17.28
CA ASN A 25 11.68 -1.36 18.18
C ASN A 25 10.38 -1.90 17.56
N LYS A 26 9.60 -1.05 16.89
CA LYS A 26 8.39 -1.46 16.18
C LYS A 26 8.71 -2.44 15.04
N GLY A 27 9.74 -2.14 14.26
CA GLY A 27 10.17 -2.97 13.14
C GLY A 27 10.70 -4.35 13.58
N ILE A 28 11.57 -4.40 14.58
CA ILE A 28 12.22 -5.64 15.04
C ILE A 28 11.27 -6.52 15.87
N GLY A 29 10.37 -5.93 16.65
CA GLY A 29 9.50 -6.70 17.53
C GLY A 29 8.35 -7.38 16.80
N PHE A 30 7.28 -6.62 16.56
CA PHE A 30 6.02 -7.17 16.05
C PHE A 30 6.03 -7.39 14.54
N GLU A 31 6.56 -6.44 13.76
CA GLU A 31 6.49 -6.56 12.30
C GLU A 31 7.40 -7.67 11.77
N LEU A 32 8.62 -7.81 12.31
CA LEU A 32 9.53 -8.89 11.92
C LEU A 32 8.97 -10.28 12.27
N SER A 33 8.39 -10.43 13.47
CA SER A 33 7.78 -11.70 13.88
C SER A 33 6.56 -12.04 13.02
N ALA A 34 5.72 -11.05 12.69
CA ALA A 34 4.61 -11.23 11.76
C ALA A 34 5.10 -11.65 10.36
N LEU A 35 6.17 -11.03 9.84
CA LEU A 35 6.74 -11.39 8.54
C LEU A 35 7.24 -12.84 8.52
N ILE A 36 8.04 -13.24 9.51
CA ILE A 36 8.51 -14.63 9.63
C ILE A 36 7.34 -15.60 9.73
N GLY A 37 6.32 -15.28 10.53
CA GLY A 37 5.13 -16.11 10.70
C GLY A 37 4.36 -16.28 9.40
N THR A 38 4.14 -15.18 8.68
CA THR A 38 3.38 -15.18 7.41
C THR A 38 4.11 -15.96 6.31
N ILE A 39 5.45 -15.81 6.21
CA ILE A 39 6.27 -16.56 5.26
C ILE A 39 6.24 -18.05 5.59
N SER A 40 6.44 -18.40 6.87
CA SER A 40 6.45 -19.79 7.31
C SER A 40 5.10 -20.46 7.07
N CYS A 41 4.00 -19.77 7.42
CA CYS A 41 2.64 -20.26 7.20
C CYS A 41 2.34 -20.45 5.71
N SER A 42 2.78 -19.51 4.85
CA SER A 42 2.60 -19.62 3.40
C SER A 42 3.33 -20.85 2.82
N ILE A 43 4.56 -21.12 3.26
CA ILE A 43 5.33 -22.29 2.83
C ILE A 43 4.65 -23.59 3.26
N ILE A 44 4.24 -23.66 4.53
CA ILE A 44 3.55 -24.84 5.09
C ILE A 44 2.23 -25.10 4.35
N SER A 45 1.45 -24.04 4.08
CA SER A 45 0.17 -24.15 3.35
C SER A 45 0.37 -24.74 1.95
N ILE A 46 1.36 -24.25 1.19
CA ILE A 46 1.67 -24.78 -0.15
C ILE A 46 2.03 -26.26 -0.07
N ILE A 47 2.88 -26.64 0.89
CA ILE A 47 3.31 -28.04 1.08
C ILE A 47 2.11 -28.94 1.39
N VAL A 48 1.24 -28.52 2.31
CA VAL A 48 0.02 -29.29 2.69
C VAL A 48 -0.91 -29.44 1.48
N CYS A 49 -1.15 -28.39 0.70
CA CYS A 49 -1.98 -28.48 -0.51
C CYS A 49 -1.42 -29.49 -1.53
N PHE A 50 -0.09 -29.51 -1.73
CA PHE A 50 0.57 -30.47 -2.62
C PHE A 50 0.40 -31.93 -2.16
N PHE A 51 0.36 -32.18 -0.84
CA PHE A 51 0.13 -33.52 -0.30
C PHE A 51 -1.31 -34.01 -0.49
N ILE A 52 -2.30 -33.12 -0.40
CA ILE A 52 -3.72 -33.48 -0.57
C ILE A 52 -4.02 -33.82 -2.03
N SER A 53 -3.70 -32.90 -2.96
CA SER A 53 -3.85 -33.19 -4.38
C SER A 53 -2.96 -32.29 -5.23
N TRP A 54 -2.06 -32.92 -5.98
CA TRP A 54 -1.16 -32.20 -6.88
C TRP A 54 -1.93 -31.56 -8.07
N LYS A 55 -3.02 -32.20 -8.53
CA LYS A 55 -3.86 -31.74 -9.63
C LYS A 55 -4.56 -30.40 -9.30
N LEU A 56 -5.18 -30.29 -8.11
CA LEU A 56 -5.88 -29.07 -7.68
C LEU A 56 -4.89 -27.93 -7.42
N THR A 57 -3.77 -28.24 -6.75
CA THR A 57 -2.74 -27.26 -6.38
C THR A 57 -2.10 -26.61 -7.61
N SER A 58 -1.88 -27.37 -8.69
CA SER A 58 -1.33 -26.84 -9.94
C SER A 58 -2.25 -25.78 -10.59
N VAL A 59 -3.57 -25.99 -10.56
CA VAL A 59 -4.56 -25.02 -11.06
C VAL A 59 -4.54 -23.74 -10.23
N MET A 60 -4.46 -23.87 -8.90
CA MET A 60 -4.38 -22.72 -7.99
C MET A 60 -3.09 -21.91 -8.22
N ILE A 61 -1.95 -22.57 -8.41
CA ILE A 61 -0.67 -21.89 -8.72
C ILE A 61 -0.76 -21.08 -10.01
N CYS A 62 -1.53 -21.54 -11.00
CA CYS A 62 -1.72 -20.81 -12.27
C CYS A 62 -2.41 -19.44 -12.10
N THR A 63 -3.12 -19.23 -10.99
CA THR A 63 -3.82 -17.95 -10.72
C THR A 63 -2.91 -16.90 -10.07
N ILE A 64 -1.84 -17.33 -9.40
CA ILE A 64 -0.83 -16.46 -8.76
C ILE A 64 -0.21 -15.45 -9.76
N PRO A 65 0.28 -15.85 -10.95
CA PRO A 65 0.86 -14.89 -11.90
C PRO A 65 -0.17 -13.89 -12.42
N PHE A 66 -1.44 -14.27 -12.53
CA PHE A 66 -2.51 -13.35 -12.95
C PHE A 66 -2.71 -12.24 -11.92
N VAL A 67 -2.76 -12.59 -10.63
CA VAL A 67 -2.83 -11.64 -9.52
C VAL A 67 -1.58 -10.74 -9.47
N PHE A 68 -0.40 -11.32 -9.68
CA PHE A 68 0.87 -10.59 -9.68
C PHE A 68 0.94 -9.53 -10.79
N LEU A 69 0.46 -9.85 -11.99
CA LEU A 69 0.44 -8.91 -13.11
C LEU A 69 -0.43 -7.67 -12.81
N GLY A 70 -1.64 -7.84 -12.29
CA GLY A 70 -2.46 -6.68 -11.95
C GLY A 70 -1.96 -5.92 -10.72
N LEU A 71 -1.32 -6.59 -9.75
CA LEU A 71 -0.58 -5.93 -8.68
C LEU A 71 0.51 -4.99 -9.24
N GLN A 72 1.29 -5.46 -10.22
CA GLN A 72 2.36 -4.66 -10.82
C GLN A 72 1.81 -3.44 -11.57
N ILE A 73 0.73 -3.61 -12.34
CA ILE A 73 0.06 -2.52 -13.06
C ILE A 73 -0.49 -1.49 -12.06
N PHE A 74 -1.21 -1.96 -11.05
CA PHE A 74 -1.79 -1.13 -10.00
C PHE A 74 -0.72 -0.36 -9.21
N SER A 75 0.35 -1.04 -8.81
CA SER A 75 1.48 -0.44 -8.11
C SER A 75 2.12 0.68 -8.95
N LYS A 76 2.33 0.45 -10.25
CA LYS A 76 2.87 1.48 -11.15
C LYS A 76 1.95 2.69 -11.27
N MET A 77 0.64 2.47 -11.44
CA MET A 77 -0.35 3.56 -11.54
C MET A 77 -0.42 4.38 -10.25
N THR A 78 -0.47 3.70 -9.10
CA THR A 78 -0.54 4.34 -7.78
C THR A 78 0.72 5.13 -7.48
N ASN A 79 1.90 4.58 -7.77
CA ASN A 79 3.18 5.28 -7.58
C ASN A 79 3.31 6.52 -8.46
N ASN A 80 2.87 6.45 -9.72
CA ASN A 80 2.90 7.61 -10.61
C ASN A 80 2.00 8.74 -10.09
N GLU A 81 0.78 8.40 -9.67
CA GLU A 81 -0.11 9.39 -9.07
C GLU A 81 0.41 9.86 -7.69
N ALA A 82 1.10 9.01 -6.91
CA ALA A 82 1.80 9.38 -5.67
C ALA A 82 2.80 10.51 -5.92
N GLN A 83 3.61 10.39 -6.95
CA GLN A 83 4.55 11.43 -7.34
C GLN A 83 3.84 12.71 -7.79
N ASN A 84 2.77 12.62 -8.58
CA ASN A 84 2.00 13.78 -9.02
C ASN A 84 1.35 14.54 -7.87
N GLU A 85 0.80 13.82 -6.89
CA GLU A 85 0.21 14.41 -5.69
C GLU A 85 1.28 15.14 -4.87
N LEU A 86 2.45 14.54 -4.67
CA LEU A 86 3.58 15.17 -3.97
C LEU A 86 4.07 16.44 -4.68
N ILE A 87 4.13 16.45 -6.01
CA ILE A 87 4.51 17.63 -6.80
C ILE A 87 3.47 18.74 -6.66
N SER A 88 2.19 18.40 -6.63
CA SER A 88 1.11 19.39 -6.50
C SER A 88 1.07 19.98 -5.08
N TYR A 89 1.28 19.14 -4.05
CA TYR A 89 1.43 19.58 -2.67
C TYR A 89 2.67 20.46 -2.46
N SER A 90 3.81 20.12 -3.08
CA SER A 90 5.03 20.91 -2.93
C SER A 90 4.87 22.32 -3.52
N LYS A 91 4.16 22.45 -4.64
CA LYS A 91 3.78 23.77 -5.20
C LYS A 91 2.91 24.57 -4.24
N ALA A 92 1.89 23.95 -3.63
CA ALA A 92 1.05 24.61 -2.64
C ALA A 92 1.89 25.06 -1.41
N GLY A 93 2.82 24.22 -0.94
CA GLY A 93 3.76 24.55 0.12
C GLY A 93 4.70 25.70 -0.24
N GLN A 94 5.17 25.76 -1.49
CA GLN A 94 6.00 26.85 -1.99
C GLN A 94 5.26 28.19 -1.99
N ILE A 95 3.99 28.22 -2.40
CA ILE A 95 3.16 29.43 -2.35
C ILE A 95 3.06 29.94 -0.90
N VAL A 96 2.76 29.05 0.04
CA VAL A 96 2.66 29.39 1.46
C VAL A 96 3.99 29.91 2.00
N GLN A 97 5.10 29.27 1.63
CA GLN A 97 6.44 29.69 2.04
C GLN A 97 6.77 31.10 1.51
N GLU A 98 6.41 31.42 0.27
CA GLU A 98 6.60 32.73 -0.33
C GLU A 98 5.80 33.82 0.39
N VAL A 99 4.52 33.54 0.68
CA VAL A 99 3.62 34.45 1.40
C VAL A 99 4.14 34.72 2.82
N PHE A 100 4.57 33.69 3.56
CA PHE A 100 5.08 33.88 4.91
C PHE A 100 6.45 34.56 4.94
N SER A 101 7.33 34.25 3.98
CA SER A 101 8.61 34.93 3.84
C SER A 101 8.46 36.43 3.56
N SER A 102 7.39 36.81 2.84
CA SER A 102 7.12 38.20 2.41
C SER A 102 5.85 38.78 3.03
N ILE A 103 5.49 38.36 4.25
CA ILE A 103 4.18 38.66 4.86
C ILE A 103 3.91 40.16 5.00
N ARG A 104 4.94 40.97 5.31
CA ARG A 104 4.81 42.43 5.40
C ARG A 104 4.42 43.06 4.06
N THR A 105 4.98 42.54 2.96
CA THR A 105 4.70 43.02 1.60
C THR A 105 3.31 42.64 1.14
N VAL A 106 2.87 41.41 1.45
CA VAL A 106 1.50 40.94 1.13
C VAL A 106 0.45 41.76 1.89
N LEU A 107 0.71 42.06 3.16
CA LEU A 107 -0.16 42.90 3.99
C LEU A 107 -0.16 44.36 3.52
N SER A 108 1.00 44.93 3.15
CA SER A 108 1.07 46.32 2.68
C SER A 108 0.39 46.54 1.33
N LEU A 109 0.33 45.50 0.48
CA LEU A 109 -0.38 45.51 -0.79
C LEU A 109 -1.85 45.06 -0.69
N ASN A 110 -2.32 44.70 0.51
CA ASN A 110 -3.64 44.10 0.75
C ASN A 110 -3.92 42.87 -0.17
N GLY A 111 -2.87 42.12 -0.51
CA GLY A 111 -2.88 41.03 -1.50
C GLY A 111 -3.30 39.67 -0.95
N GLY A 112 -3.79 39.61 0.30
CA GLY A 112 -4.10 38.33 0.97
C GLY A 112 -5.14 37.48 0.23
N ASN A 113 -6.17 38.11 -0.35
CA ASN A 113 -7.20 37.39 -1.10
C ASN A 113 -6.67 36.77 -2.40
N PHE A 114 -5.76 37.47 -3.07
CA PHE A 114 -5.14 37.00 -4.33
C PHE A 114 -4.29 35.75 -4.08
N GLU A 115 -3.43 35.78 -3.06
CA GLU A 115 -2.59 34.63 -2.70
C GLU A 115 -3.41 33.44 -2.16
N LEU A 116 -4.53 33.73 -1.49
CA LEU A 116 -5.46 32.71 -1.00
C LEU A 116 -6.17 31.99 -2.16
N GLU A 117 -6.57 32.70 -3.22
CA GLU A 117 -7.08 32.05 -4.44
C GLU A 117 -6.01 31.21 -5.13
N ARG A 118 -4.76 31.71 -5.20
CA ARG A 118 -3.62 30.98 -5.77
C ARG A 118 -3.39 29.65 -5.05
N TYR A 119 -3.42 29.67 -3.72
CA TYR A 119 -3.30 28.48 -2.88
C TYR A 119 -4.48 27.50 -3.08
N LYS A 120 -5.72 28.00 -3.09
CA LYS A 120 -6.92 27.17 -3.34
C LYS A 120 -6.86 26.45 -4.69
N ARG A 121 -6.37 27.12 -5.73
CA ARG A 121 -6.23 26.52 -7.06
C ARG A 121 -5.25 25.34 -7.06
N SER A 122 -4.09 25.48 -6.42
CA SER A 122 -3.12 24.37 -6.30
C SER A 122 -3.66 23.21 -5.45
N LEU A 123 -4.50 23.48 -4.46
CA LEU A 123 -5.18 22.44 -3.68
C LEU A 123 -6.23 21.68 -4.49
N LEU A 124 -6.97 22.34 -5.38
CA LEU A 124 -7.96 21.68 -6.24
C LEU A 124 -7.31 20.64 -7.16
N ASP A 125 -6.17 20.98 -7.76
CA ASP A 125 -5.40 20.05 -8.59
C ASP A 125 -4.94 18.82 -7.78
N THR A 126 -4.56 19.06 -6.53
CA THR A 126 -4.16 18.01 -5.59
C THR A 126 -5.33 17.10 -5.23
N ALA A 127 -6.49 17.67 -4.92
CA ALA A 127 -7.70 16.90 -4.60
C ALA A 127 -8.16 16.01 -5.78
N MET A 128 -8.04 16.51 -7.02
CA MET A 128 -8.36 15.71 -8.21
C MET A 128 -7.42 14.51 -8.38
N SER A 129 -6.12 14.67 -8.07
CA SER A 129 -5.17 13.54 -8.06
C SER A 129 -5.54 12.50 -6.99
N SER A 130 -5.92 12.94 -5.79
CA SER A 130 -6.35 12.04 -4.71
C SER A 130 -7.64 11.27 -5.09
N ILE A 131 -8.61 11.91 -5.74
CA ILE A 131 -9.83 11.24 -6.23
C ILE A 131 -9.49 10.18 -7.27
N ARG A 132 -8.59 10.49 -8.22
CA ARG A 132 -8.17 9.54 -9.24
C ARG A 132 -7.50 8.31 -8.63
N LYS A 133 -6.65 8.50 -7.61
CA LYS A 133 -6.06 7.37 -6.85
C LYS A 133 -7.12 6.51 -6.18
N GLY A 134 -8.11 7.16 -5.54
CA GLY A 134 -9.23 6.45 -4.92
C GLY A 134 -9.98 5.58 -5.92
N ALA A 135 -10.23 6.09 -7.13
CA ALA A 135 -10.85 5.31 -8.20
C ALA A 135 -9.99 4.13 -8.67
N ILE A 136 -8.68 4.33 -8.87
CA ILE A 136 -7.75 3.26 -9.26
C ILE A 136 -7.69 2.18 -8.18
N PHE A 137 -7.68 2.57 -6.90
CA PHE A 137 -7.71 1.64 -5.76
C PHE A 137 -9.02 0.84 -5.69
N GLY A 138 -10.16 1.52 -5.90
CA GLY A 138 -11.47 0.85 -5.96
C GLY A 138 -11.54 -0.19 -7.07
N LEU A 139 -11.04 0.13 -8.27
CA LEU A 139 -10.96 -0.81 -9.38
C LEU A 139 -10.05 -2.02 -9.07
N PHE A 140 -8.93 -1.78 -8.39
CA PHE A 140 -8.01 -2.84 -8.01
C PHE A 140 -8.61 -3.81 -6.98
N ILE A 141 -9.29 -3.29 -5.95
CA ILE A 141 -10.02 -4.12 -4.98
C ILE A 141 -11.11 -4.93 -5.69
N GLY A 142 -11.88 -4.30 -6.58
CA GLY A 142 -12.91 -4.99 -7.35
C GLY A 142 -12.34 -6.14 -8.20
N TRP A 143 -11.20 -5.91 -8.84
CA TRP A 143 -10.49 -6.92 -9.62
C TRP A 143 -9.98 -8.09 -8.76
N LEU A 144 -9.42 -7.82 -7.57
CA LEU A 144 -9.00 -8.87 -6.64
C LEU A 144 -10.17 -9.75 -6.17
N ILE A 145 -11.29 -9.12 -5.80
CA ILE A 145 -12.50 -9.83 -5.36
C ILE A 145 -13.05 -10.69 -6.50
N PHE A 146 -13.09 -10.15 -7.72
CA PHE A 146 -13.55 -10.88 -8.90
C PHE A 146 -12.72 -12.13 -9.18
N ILE A 147 -11.39 -12.04 -9.13
CA ILE A 147 -10.50 -13.20 -9.28
C ILE A 147 -10.74 -14.22 -8.18
N SER A 148 -10.86 -13.77 -6.92
CA SER A 148 -11.10 -14.67 -5.79
C SER A 148 -12.37 -15.50 -5.98
N TYR A 149 -13.46 -14.90 -6.48
CA TYR A 149 -14.67 -15.65 -6.79
C TYR A 149 -14.49 -16.65 -7.94
N ILE A 150 -13.76 -16.30 -8.99
CA ILE A 150 -13.45 -17.23 -10.09
C ILE A 150 -12.65 -18.43 -9.56
N VAL A 151 -11.60 -18.17 -8.78
CA VAL A 151 -10.74 -19.21 -8.22
C VAL A 151 -11.52 -20.17 -7.32
N ASN A 152 -12.37 -19.62 -6.44
CA ASN A 152 -13.25 -20.44 -5.60
C ASN A 152 -14.21 -21.27 -6.45
N SER A 153 -14.87 -20.67 -7.46
CA SER A 153 -15.80 -21.38 -8.34
C SER A 153 -15.11 -22.52 -9.10
N VAL A 154 -13.93 -22.28 -9.69
CA VAL A 154 -13.17 -23.28 -10.42
C VAL A 154 -12.69 -24.37 -9.46
N GLY A 155 -12.21 -24.01 -8.27
CA GLY A 155 -11.81 -24.94 -7.22
C GLY A 155 -12.92 -25.91 -6.84
N PHE A 156 -14.14 -25.41 -6.63
CA PHE A 156 -15.30 -26.25 -6.32
C PHE A 156 -15.68 -27.20 -7.46
N ILE A 157 -15.70 -26.73 -8.70
CA ILE A 157 -16.05 -27.57 -9.87
C ILE A 157 -15.01 -28.68 -10.08
N PHE A 158 -13.72 -28.34 -10.01
CA PHE A 158 -12.66 -29.34 -10.15
C PHE A 158 -12.68 -30.35 -9.00
N SER A 159 -12.91 -29.87 -7.78
CA SER A 159 -13.08 -30.73 -6.62
C SER A 159 -14.24 -31.72 -6.80
N SER A 160 -15.41 -31.27 -7.29
CA SER A 160 -16.55 -32.17 -7.51
C SER A 160 -16.28 -33.22 -8.59
N ILE A 161 -15.54 -32.87 -9.65
CA ILE A 161 -15.18 -33.80 -10.73
C ILE A 161 -14.23 -34.89 -10.21
N ILE A 162 -13.25 -34.50 -9.39
CA ILE A 162 -12.30 -35.46 -8.81
C ILE A 162 -13.01 -36.41 -7.84
N LEU A 163 -13.94 -35.89 -7.03
CA LEU A 163 -14.73 -36.69 -6.10
C LEU A 163 -15.64 -37.71 -6.82
N TYR A 164 -16.18 -37.34 -7.99
CA TYR A 164 -17.01 -38.25 -8.80
C TYR A 164 -16.22 -39.34 -9.52
N ASN A 165 -15.00 -39.03 -10.00
CA ASN A 165 -14.22 -39.96 -10.83
C ASN A 165 -13.30 -40.89 -10.03
N ASP A 166 -12.60 -40.39 -8.99
CA ASP A 166 -11.50 -41.14 -8.39
C ASP A 166 -11.88 -41.83 -7.05
N ASN A 167 -12.99 -41.50 -6.35
CA ASN A 167 -13.39 -42.07 -5.04
C ASN A 167 -12.29 -42.11 -3.94
N GLU A 168 -11.10 -41.57 -4.20
CA GLU A 168 -9.91 -41.59 -3.35
C GLU A 168 -9.87 -40.41 -2.36
N LEU A 169 -10.74 -39.40 -2.53
CA LEU A 169 -10.77 -38.19 -1.72
C LEU A 169 -12.07 -38.10 -0.91
N ASN A 170 -11.94 -38.04 0.42
CA ASN A 170 -13.05 -37.80 1.32
C ASN A 170 -13.45 -36.31 1.30
N ILE A 171 -14.74 -36.04 1.53
CA ILE A 171 -15.30 -34.68 1.62
C ILE A 171 -14.57 -33.84 2.68
N SER A 172 -14.04 -34.49 3.73
CA SER A 172 -13.26 -33.85 4.79
C SER A 172 -11.98 -33.18 4.29
N ASP A 173 -11.31 -33.78 3.30
CA ASP A 173 -9.98 -33.34 2.85
C ASP A 173 -10.06 -32.20 1.83
N ILE A 174 -11.29 -31.90 1.38
CA ILE A 174 -11.62 -30.82 0.42
C ILE A 174 -12.03 -29.53 1.16
N LEU A 175 -12.60 -29.66 2.36
CA LEU A 175 -13.12 -28.52 3.14
C LEU A 175 -12.11 -27.93 4.12
N VAL A 176 -11.01 -28.65 4.39
CA VAL A 176 -9.86 -28.20 5.20
C VAL A 176 -8.86 -27.48 4.31
#